data_AF-A0A4Q1SEF1-F1
#
_entry.id   AF-A0A4Q1SEF1-F1
#
_cell.length_a   1.000
_cell.length_b   1.000
_cell.length_c   1.000
_cell.angle_alpha   90.00
_cell.angle_beta   90.00
_cell.angle_gamma   90.00
#
_symmetry.space_group_name_H-M   'P 1'
#
loop_
_entity.id
_entity.type
_entity.pdbx_description
1 polymer ?
#
loop_
_entity_poly.entity_id
_entity_poly.type
_entity_poly.pdbx_seq_one_letter_code
_entity_poly.pdbx_strand_id
1 'polypeptide(L)'
;MKIRECGRESEVLRAVRTGGLEAQPALQAHVDTCVDCARTVKLAAAFRQDAAQLVGVATVPDVARVWRRAEQRRKEMALARAATIFRVLRVAGVIYGLAVAMWLLHVLPAWMGSGMATVSTSELIPVHAPHLEPSMLGYMLGGLAAVVACVGSGLWMALREDAALQ
;
A
#
# COMPACT_ATOMS: atom_id res chain seq x y z
N MET A 1 36.97 -24.08 35.91
CA MET A 1 38.00 -23.02 35.84
C MET A 1 37.29 -21.67 35.89
N LYS A 2 37.59 -20.82 36.87
CA LYS A 2 37.03 -19.45 36.93
C LYS A 2 37.75 -18.61 35.88
N ILE A 3 37.02 -18.15 34.87
CA ILE A 3 37.50 -17.12 33.95
C ILE A 3 37.69 -15.88 34.81
N ARG A 4 38.95 -15.49 35.06
CA ARG A 4 39.25 -14.19 35.64
C ARG A 4 39.09 -13.20 34.51
N GLU A 5 37.92 -12.58 34.45
CA GLU A 5 37.65 -11.52 33.47
C GLU A 5 38.71 -10.43 33.62
N CYS A 6 39.34 -10.07 32.50
CA CYS A 6 40.36 -9.04 32.51
C CYS A 6 39.68 -7.67 32.59
N GLY A 7 40.00 -6.88 33.62
CA GLY A 7 39.37 -5.57 33.85
C GLY A 7 39.58 -4.54 32.73
N ARG A 8 40.53 -4.77 31.81
CA ARG A 8 40.83 -3.88 30.66
C ARG A 8 40.43 -4.48 29.31
N GLU A 9 39.77 -5.64 29.30
CA GLU A 9 39.39 -6.34 28.08
C GLU A 9 38.48 -5.49 27.18
N SER A 10 37.52 -4.77 27.76
CA SER A 10 36.61 -3.88 27.03
C SER A 10 37.32 -2.71 26.34
N GLU A 11 38.35 -2.14 26.99
CA GLU A 11 39.19 -1.08 26.44
C GLU A 11 39.98 -1.60 25.23
N VAL A 12 40.58 -2.79 25.36
CA VAL A 12 41.33 -3.45 24.28
C VAL A 12 40.41 -3.78 23.10
N LEU A 13 39.24 -4.38 23.35
CA LEU A 13 38.25 -4.67 22.31
C LEU A 13 37.80 -3.41 21.56
N ARG A 14 37.57 -2.31 22.28
CA ARG A 14 37.22 -1.03 21.66
C ARG A 14 38.37 -0.51 20.80
N ALA A 15 39.59 -0.50 21.31
CA ALA A 15 40.77 -0.04 20.57
C ALA A 15 41.06 -0.89 19.31
N VAL A 16 40.86 -2.21 19.40
CA VAL A 16 40.98 -3.13 18.27
C VAL A 16 39.92 -2.85 17.20
N ARG A 17 38.67 -2.60 17.61
CA ARG A 17 37.55 -2.30 16.70
C ARG A 17 37.75 -0.98 15.96
N THR A 18 38.29 0.04 16.61
CA THR A 18 38.53 1.35 16.00
C THR A 18 39.90 1.46 15.31
N GLY A 19 40.75 0.44 15.39
CA GLY A 19 42.11 0.47 14.85
C GLY A 19 43.09 1.34 15.65
N GLY A 20 42.73 1.79 16.85
CA GLY A 20 43.50 2.72 17.68
C GLY A 20 44.37 2.08 18.75
N LEU A 21 44.70 0.79 18.63
CA LEU A 21 45.51 0.08 19.63
C LEU A 21 46.96 0.59 19.65
N GLU A 22 47.55 0.85 18.48
CA GLU A 22 48.93 1.35 18.33
C GLU A 22 49.11 2.78 18.87
N ALA A 23 48.03 3.56 18.90
CA ALA A 23 48.02 4.91 19.47
C ALA A 23 47.97 4.91 21.01
N GLN A 24 47.84 3.74 21.65
CA GLN A 24 47.67 3.60 23.11
C GLN A 24 48.73 2.65 23.70
N PRO A 25 49.95 3.14 23.96
CA PRO A 25 51.08 2.29 24.41
C PRO A 25 50.80 1.58 25.74
N ALA A 26 50.00 2.18 26.63
CA ALA A 26 49.59 1.57 27.90
C ALA A 26 48.60 0.40 27.75
N LEU A 27 47.83 0.35 26.66
CA LEU A 27 47.01 -0.81 26.31
C LEU A 27 47.86 -1.89 25.63
N GLN A 28 48.80 -1.46 24.78
CA GLN A 28 49.69 -2.38 24.08
C GLN A 28 50.58 -3.17 25.06
N ALA A 29 51.19 -2.50 26.04
CA ALA A 29 51.93 -3.16 27.12
C ALA A 29 51.06 -4.14 27.95
N HIS A 30 49.77 -3.86 28.08
CA HIS A 30 48.85 -4.78 28.74
C HIS A 30 48.53 -6.02 27.87
N VAL A 31 48.35 -5.84 26.56
CA VAL A 31 48.17 -6.94 25.62
C VAL A 31 49.39 -7.87 25.63
N ASP A 32 50.60 -7.32 25.73
CA ASP A 32 51.84 -8.11 25.77
C ASP A 32 51.97 -9.00 27.02
N THR A 33 51.29 -8.63 28.11
CA THR A 33 51.35 -9.33 29.40
C THR A 33 50.11 -10.19 29.69
N CYS A 34 48.97 -9.87 29.08
CA CYS A 34 47.71 -10.57 29.28
C CYS A 34 47.40 -11.54 28.13
N VAL A 35 47.45 -12.85 28.42
CA VAL A 35 47.22 -13.92 27.44
C VAL A 35 45.84 -13.84 26.77
N ASP A 36 44.80 -13.48 27.53
CA ASP A 36 43.44 -13.38 27.01
C ASP A 36 43.30 -12.22 26.03
N CYS A 37 43.78 -11.03 26.39
CA CYS A 37 43.83 -9.86 25.50
C CYS A 37 44.72 -10.10 24.26
N ALA A 38 45.84 -10.81 24.39
CA ALA A 38 46.67 -11.19 23.25
C ALA A 38 45.94 -12.12 22.27
N ARG A 39 45.17 -13.08 22.78
CA ARG A 39 44.36 -13.99 21.94
C ARG A 39 43.24 -13.23 21.22
N THR A 40 42.53 -12.34 21.89
CA THR A 40 41.46 -11.56 21.27
C THR A 40 41.99 -10.64 20.17
N VAL A 41 43.13 -9.99 20.39
CA VAL A 41 43.80 -9.16 19.35
C VAL A 41 44.19 -10.00 18.14
N LYS A 42 44.80 -11.18 18.35
CA LYS A 42 45.17 -12.09 17.26
C LYS A 42 43.96 -12.59 16.48
N LEU A 43 42.89 -12.98 17.17
CA LEU A 43 41.66 -13.45 16.53
C LEU A 43 40.99 -12.33 15.72
N ALA A 44 40.95 -11.11 16.27
CA ALA A 44 40.42 -9.95 15.57
C ALA A 44 41.28 -9.54 14.36
N ALA A 45 42.60 -9.78 14.40
CA ALA A 45 43.46 -9.59 13.24
C ALA A 45 43.17 -10.62 12.14
N ALA A 46 43.01 -11.90 12.50
CA ALA A 46 42.64 -12.96 11.56
C ALA A 46 41.29 -12.67 10.88
N PHE A 47 40.25 -12.30 11.64
CA PHE A 47 38.96 -11.93 11.06
C PHE A 47 39.04 -10.70 10.14
N ARG A 48 39.88 -9.72 10.45
CA ARG A 48 40.08 -8.57 9.57
C ARG A 48 40.77 -8.96 8.27
N GLN A 49 41.72 -9.87 8.32
CA GLN A 49 42.38 -10.41 7.13
C GLN A 49 41.40 -11.22 6.26
N ASP A 50 40.62 -12.10 6.87
CA ASP A 50 39.58 -12.87 6.17
C ASP A 50 38.51 -11.95 5.56
N ALA A 51 38.05 -10.95 6.31
CA ALA A 51 37.11 -9.95 5.81
C ALA A 51 37.70 -9.16 4.62
N ALA A 52 38.98 -8.78 4.66
CA ALA A 52 39.63 -8.10 3.55
C ALA A 52 39.73 -8.99 2.30
N GLN A 53 40.01 -10.29 2.46
CA GLN A 53 39.99 -11.26 1.36
C GLN A 53 38.58 -11.42 0.78
N LEU A 54 37.57 -11.50 1.64
CA LEU A 54 36.17 -11.62 1.23
C LEU A 54 35.67 -10.35 0.53
N VAL A 55 36.08 -9.16 0.96
CA VAL A 55 35.73 -7.89 0.27
C VAL A 55 36.30 -7.86 -1.14
N GLY A 56 37.48 -8.44 -1.38
CA GLY A 56 38.07 -8.55 -2.72
C GLY A 56 37.33 -9.52 -3.65
N VAL A 57 36.64 -10.52 -3.09
CA VAL A 57 35.91 -11.55 -3.85
C VAL A 57 34.41 -11.23 -3.95
N ALA A 58 33.86 -10.51 -2.98
CA ALA A 58 32.47 -10.15 -2.91
C ALA A 58 32.14 -9.05 -3.93
N THR A 59 31.42 -9.41 -4.98
CA THR A 59 30.81 -8.45 -5.90
C THR A 59 29.66 -7.77 -5.16
N VAL A 60 29.93 -6.57 -4.62
CA VAL A 60 28.88 -5.72 -4.06
C VAL A 60 27.89 -5.40 -5.19
N PRO A 61 26.59 -5.71 -5.03
CA PRO A 61 25.62 -5.42 -6.06
C PRO A 61 25.57 -3.91 -6.29
N ASP A 62 25.47 -3.51 -7.56
CA ASP A 62 25.34 -2.12 -7.99
C ASP A 62 24.34 -1.37 -7.09
N VAL A 63 24.83 -0.31 -6.43
CA VAL A 63 24.06 0.52 -5.50
C VAL A 63 22.81 1.07 -6.18
N ALA A 64 22.89 1.41 -7.47
CA ALA A 64 21.74 1.88 -8.24
C ALA A 64 20.68 0.79 -8.42
N ARG A 65 21.07 -0.49 -8.49
CA ARG A 65 20.15 -1.62 -8.57
C ARG A 65 19.45 -1.88 -7.23
N VAL A 66 20.17 -1.77 -6.12
CA VAL A 66 19.58 -1.88 -4.77
C VAL A 66 18.60 -0.74 -4.50
N TRP A 67 19.00 0.49 -4.83
CA TRP A 67 18.15 1.67 -4.68
C TRP A 67 16.88 1.59 -5.51
N ARG A 68 16.98 1.21 -6.79
CA ARG A 68 15.80 1.04 -7.66
C ARG A 68 14.82 -0.01 -7.13
N ARG A 69 15.31 -1.14 -6.61
CA ARG A 69 14.45 -2.15 -5.98
C ARG A 69 13.78 -1.62 -4.71
N ALA A 70 14.51 -0.87 -3.89
CA ALA A 70 13.93 -0.27 -2.69
C ALA A 70 12.83 0.73 -3.06
N GLU A 71 13.05 1.53 -4.10
CA GLU A 71 12.09 2.51 -4.60
C GLU A 71 10.84 1.85 -5.21
N GLN A 72 11.01 0.75 -5.96
CA GLN A 72 9.89 -0.04 -6.46
C GLN A 72 9.02 -0.59 -5.32
N ARG A 73 9.64 -1.17 -4.29
CA ARG A 73 8.90 -1.66 -3.11
C ARG A 73 8.13 -0.54 -2.39
N ARG A 74 8.71 0.66 -2.30
CA ARG A 74 8.02 1.83 -1.73
C ARG A 74 6.78 2.21 -2.54
N LYS A 75 6.90 2.21 -3.87
CA LYS A 75 5.78 2.49 -4.78
C LYS A 75 4.70 1.42 -4.69
N GLU A 76 5.07 0.15 -4.66
CA GLU A 76 4.13 -0.98 -4.49
C GLU A 76 3.35 -0.87 -3.19
N MET A 77 4.00 -0.51 -2.08
CA MET A 77 3.33 -0.31 -0.79
C MET A 77 2.35 0.88 -0.82
N ALA A 78 2.67 1.95 -1.54
CA ALA A 78 1.77 3.08 -1.72
C ALA A 78 0.55 2.71 -2.58
N LEU A 79 0.78 1.96 -3.67
CA LEU A 79 -0.28 1.48 -4.57
C LEU A 79 -1.19 0.45 -3.89
N ALA A 80 -0.66 -0.43 -3.05
CA ALA A 80 -1.45 -1.42 -2.32
C ALA A 80 -2.49 -0.75 -1.39
N ARG A 81 -2.13 0.37 -0.76
CA ARG A 81 -3.05 1.17 0.06
C ARG A 81 -4.14 1.83 -0.79
N ALA A 82 -3.76 2.41 -1.93
CA ALA A 82 -4.72 3.03 -2.86
C ALA A 82 -5.70 2.00 -3.44
N ALA A 83 -5.21 0.83 -3.85
CA ALA A 83 -6.04 -0.25 -4.41
C ALA A 83 -7.10 -0.76 -3.42
N THR A 84 -6.80 -0.74 -2.12
CA THR A 84 -7.74 -1.15 -1.08
C THR A 84 -8.93 -0.19 -0.99
N ILE A 85 -8.67 1.13 -1.08
CA ILE A 85 -9.71 2.16 -1.04
C ILE A 85 -10.64 2.05 -2.26
N PHE A 86 -10.07 1.86 -3.46
CA PHE A 86 -10.86 1.66 -4.68
C PHE A 86 -11.76 0.43 -4.58
N ARG A 87 -11.28 -0.66 -3.99
CA ARG A 87 -12.07 -1.88 -3.77
C ARG A 87 -13.27 -1.63 -2.84
N VAL A 88 -13.07 -0.90 -1.74
CA VAL A 88 -14.15 -0.54 -0.81
C VAL A 88 -15.17 0.37 -1.49
N LEU A 89 -14.71 1.39 -2.21
CA LEU A 89 -15.60 2.33 -2.90
C LEU A 89 -16.44 1.62 -3.97
N ARG A 90 -15.87 0.63 -4.66
CA ARG A 90 -16.58 -0.21 -5.63
C ARG A 90 -17.69 -1.02 -4.98
N VAL A 91 -17.41 -1.69 -3.86
CA VAL A 91 -18.42 -2.48 -3.11
C VAL A 91 -19.53 -1.57 -2.59
N ALA A 92 -19.17 -0.42 -2.01
CA ALA A 92 -20.14 0.57 -1.55
C ALA A 92 -21.03 1.09 -2.69
N GLY A 93 -20.45 1.34 -3.87
CA GLY A 93 -21.20 1.74 -5.07
C GLY A 93 -22.22 0.69 -5.53
N VAL A 94 -21.84 -0.60 -5.53
CA VAL A 94 -22.77 -1.69 -5.87
C VAL A 94 -23.92 -1.79 -4.86
N ILE A 95 -23.63 -1.71 -3.57
CA ILE A 95 -24.65 -1.75 -2.50
C ILE A 95 -25.61 -0.58 -2.66
N TYR A 96 -25.09 0.63 -2.88
CA TYR A 96 -25.91 1.82 -3.06
C TYR A 96 -26.78 1.72 -4.33
N GLY A 97 -26.22 1.24 -5.44
CA GLY A 97 -26.98 1.01 -6.68
C GLY A 97 -28.13 0.03 -6.48
N LEU A 98 -27.91 -1.07 -5.75
CA LEU A 98 -28.97 -2.03 -5.42
C LEU A 98 -30.04 -1.43 -4.51
N ALA A 99 -29.65 -0.63 -3.51
CA ALA A 99 -30.59 0.04 -2.62
C ALA A 99 -31.50 1.02 -3.39
N VAL A 100 -30.93 1.82 -4.31
CA VAL A 100 -31.69 2.74 -5.16
C VAL A 100 -32.62 1.97 -6.11
N ALA A 101 -32.13 0.89 -6.74
CA ALA A 101 -32.96 0.07 -7.62
C ALA A 101 -34.14 -0.57 -6.87
N MET A 102 -33.89 -1.09 -5.66
CA MET A 102 -34.92 -1.69 -4.81
C MET A 102 -35.95 -0.66 -4.34
N TRP A 103 -35.50 0.53 -3.95
CA TRP A 103 -36.37 1.66 -3.61
C TRP A 103 -37.26 2.05 -4.79
N LEU A 104 -36.67 2.16 -5.99
CA LEU A 104 -37.39 2.53 -7.20
C LEU A 104 -38.47 1.49 -7.54
N LEU A 105 -38.17 0.19 -7.42
CA LEU A 105 -39.13 -0.89 -7.59
C LEU A 105 -40.28 -0.85 -6.57
N HIS A 106 -40.03 -0.38 -5.35
CA HIS A 106 -41.06 -0.27 -4.33
C HIS A 106 -41.99 0.93 -4.56
N VAL A 107 -41.44 2.04 -5.08
CA VAL A 107 -42.20 3.28 -5.30
C VAL A 107 -42.97 3.23 -6.62
N LEU A 108 -42.42 2.63 -7.69
CA LEU A 108 -43.06 2.57 -9.01
C LEU A 108 -44.56 2.14 -9.00
N PRO A 109 -44.96 1.06 -8.28
CA PRO A 109 -46.32 0.56 -8.30
C PRO A 109 -47.34 1.54 -7.69
N ALA A 110 -46.96 2.24 -6.62
CA ALA A 110 -47.81 3.23 -5.97
C ALA A 110 -48.08 4.45 -6.87
N TRP A 111 -47.10 4.80 -7.72
CA TRP A 111 -47.22 5.90 -8.68
C TRP A 111 -47.96 5.50 -9.96
N MET A 112 -47.76 4.27 -10.45
CA MET A 112 -48.55 3.74 -11.58
C MET A 112 -50.04 3.55 -11.19
N GLY A 113 -50.32 3.11 -9.96
CA GLY A 113 -51.70 2.95 -9.48
C GLY A 113 -52.46 4.28 -9.34
N SER A 114 -51.77 5.36 -8.95
CA SER A 114 -52.35 6.70 -8.82
C SER A 114 -52.45 7.46 -10.15
N GLY A 115 -51.54 7.19 -11.10
CA GLY A 115 -51.57 7.78 -12.44
C GLY A 115 -52.60 7.16 -13.40
N MET A 116 -52.99 5.89 -13.21
CA MET A 116 -54.05 5.27 -14.03
C MET A 116 -55.46 5.44 -13.46
N ALA A 117 -55.60 5.74 -12.17
CA ALA A 117 -56.92 6.01 -11.57
C ALA A 117 -57.56 7.33 -12.05
N THR A 118 -56.77 8.24 -12.65
CA THR A 118 -57.24 9.54 -13.16
C THR A 118 -57.58 9.53 -14.65
N VAL A 119 -57.41 8.41 -15.36
CA VAL A 119 -57.85 8.27 -16.76
C VAL A 119 -59.19 7.52 -16.81
N SER A 120 -60.15 7.95 -15.98
CA SER A 120 -61.56 7.67 -16.21
C SER A 120 -62.15 8.78 -17.06
N THR A 121 -62.70 8.37 -18.18
CA THR A 121 -63.27 9.18 -19.26
C THR A 121 -64.38 10.11 -18.81
N SER A 122 -64.11 11.42 -18.73
CA SER A 122 -65.11 12.47 -18.95
C SER A 122 -64.44 13.85 -18.95
N GLU A 123 -64.89 14.71 -19.86
CA GLU A 123 -64.58 16.15 -20.00
C GLU A 123 -63.37 16.51 -20.92
N LEU A 124 -63.72 16.76 -22.19
CA LEU A 124 -62.97 17.59 -23.13
C LEU A 124 -62.76 19.00 -22.53
N ILE A 125 -61.51 19.41 -22.30
CA ILE A 125 -61.13 20.82 -22.06
C ILE A 125 -59.86 21.13 -22.90
N PRO A 126 -59.78 22.28 -23.59
CA PRO A 126 -58.72 22.56 -24.55
C PRO A 126 -57.38 22.84 -23.86
N VAL A 127 -56.34 22.23 -24.44
CA VAL A 127 -54.93 22.34 -24.05
C VAL A 127 -54.45 23.79 -24.19
N HIS A 128 -54.45 24.54 -23.08
CA HIS A 128 -53.49 25.63 -22.90
C HIS A 128 -52.16 25.00 -22.52
N ALA A 129 -51.15 25.19 -23.37
CA ALA A 129 -49.79 24.70 -23.14
C ALA A 129 -49.24 25.28 -21.83
N PRO A 130 -49.01 24.46 -20.78
CA PRO A 130 -48.16 24.88 -19.71
C PRO A 130 -46.71 24.68 -20.18
N HIS A 131 -45.94 25.75 -20.03
CA HIS A 131 -44.53 25.76 -19.62
C HIS A 131 -43.98 24.34 -19.39
N LEU A 132 -42.89 23.97 -20.08
CA LEU A 132 -42.13 22.74 -19.85
C LEU A 132 -41.67 22.67 -18.38
N GLU A 133 -42.57 22.31 -17.47
CA GLU A 133 -42.28 21.67 -16.22
C GLU A 133 -41.70 20.31 -16.64
N PRO A 134 -40.39 20.06 -16.43
CA PRO A 134 -39.79 18.79 -16.80
C PRO A 134 -40.58 17.68 -16.10
N SER A 135 -41.38 16.96 -16.91
CA SER A 135 -42.22 15.87 -16.41
C SER A 135 -41.38 14.98 -15.51
N MET A 136 -41.89 14.57 -14.34
CA MET A 136 -41.17 13.69 -13.41
C MET A 136 -40.57 12.44 -14.10
N LEU A 137 -41.18 12.03 -15.21
CA LEU A 137 -40.72 11.00 -16.13
C LEU A 137 -39.30 11.25 -16.68
N GLY A 138 -38.96 12.51 -16.99
CA GLY A 138 -37.63 12.93 -17.42
C GLY A 138 -36.56 12.80 -16.32
N TYR A 139 -36.91 13.13 -15.08
CA TYR A 139 -36.01 12.94 -13.94
C TYR A 139 -35.79 11.44 -13.62
N MET A 140 -36.84 10.62 -13.76
CA MET A 140 -36.74 9.17 -13.57
C MET A 140 -35.89 8.49 -14.65
N LEU A 141 -36.09 8.85 -15.92
CA LEU A 141 -35.27 8.34 -17.04
C LEU A 141 -33.82 8.81 -16.94
N GLY A 142 -33.59 10.08 -16.54
CA GLY A 142 -32.26 10.61 -16.28
C GLY A 142 -31.55 9.88 -15.12
N GLY A 143 -32.28 9.59 -14.04
CA GLY A 143 -31.77 8.82 -12.90
C GLY A 143 -31.40 7.38 -13.27
N LEU A 144 -32.26 6.68 -14.02
CA LEU A 144 -31.98 5.33 -14.50
C LEU A 144 -30.74 5.29 -15.41
N ALA A 145 -30.65 6.23 -16.36
CA ALA A 145 -29.51 6.33 -17.26
C ALA A 145 -28.20 6.61 -16.49
N ALA A 146 -28.24 7.46 -15.47
CA ALA A 146 -27.09 7.73 -14.62
C ALA A 146 -26.64 6.50 -13.81
N VAL A 147 -27.58 5.72 -13.27
CA VAL A 147 -27.27 4.47 -12.56
C VAL A 147 -26.65 3.43 -13.50
N VAL A 148 -27.23 3.23 -14.69
CA VAL A 148 -26.70 2.29 -15.69
C VAL A 148 -25.31 2.73 -16.17
N ALA A 149 -25.09 4.03 -16.38
CA ALA A 149 -23.77 4.56 -16.75
C ALA A 149 -22.72 4.38 -15.64
N CYS A 150 -23.09 4.61 -14.37
CA CYS A 150 -22.21 4.39 -13.21
C CYS A 150 -21.86 2.91 -13.02
N VAL A 151 -22.85 2.01 -13.11
CA VAL A 151 -22.64 0.57 -12.96
C VAL A 151 -21.87 0.01 -14.15
N GLY A 152 -22.22 0.43 -15.36
CA GLY A 152 -21.56 0.02 -16.61
C GLY A 152 -20.11 0.46 -16.67
N SER A 153 -19.80 1.70 -16.30
CA SER A 153 -18.41 2.20 -16.26
C SER A 153 -17.57 1.49 -15.19
N GLY A 154 -18.14 1.20 -14.02
CA GLY A 154 -17.48 0.39 -12.99
C GLY A 154 -17.21 -1.05 -13.44
N LEU A 155 -18.16 -1.69 -14.12
CA LEU A 155 -18.02 -3.05 -14.64
C LEU A 155 -16.99 -3.12 -15.78
N TRP A 156 -17.01 -2.15 -16.71
CA TRP A 156 -16.05 -2.02 -17.80
C TRP A 156 -14.61 -1.89 -17.31
N MET A 157 -14.38 -1.08 -16.26
CA MET A 157 -13.04 -0.95 -15.68
C MET A 157 -12.54 -2.26 -15.04
N ALA A 158 -13.38 -3.05 -14.38
CA ALA A 158 -12.95 -4.35 -13.85
C ALA A 158 -12.56 -5.32 -14.96
N LEU A 159 -13.39 -5.43 -16.00
CA LEU A 159 -13.12 -6.34 -17.11
C LEU A 159 -11.80 -5.98 -17.83
N ARG A 160 -11.45 -4.69 -17.86
CA ARG A 160 -10.18 -4.24 -18.43
C ARG A 160 -8.97 -4.57 -17.54
N GLU A 161 -9.12 -4.52 -16.23
CA GLU A 161 -8.04 -4.88 -15.29
C GLU A 161 -7.74 -6.38 -15.36
N ASP A 162 -8.77 -7.23 -15.46
CA ASP A 162 -8.59 -8.68 -15.63
C ASP A 162 -7.90 -9.02 -16.96
N ALA A 163 -8.22 -8.29 -18.04
CA ALA A 163 -7.56 -8.45 -19.33
C ALA A 163 -6.11 -7.95 -19.37
N ALA A 164 -5.69 -7.11 -18.42
CA ALA A 164 -4.31 -6.59 -18.33
C ALA A 164 -3.38 -7.47 -17.47
N LEU A 165 -3.93 -8.46 -16.77
CA LEU A 165 -3.21 -9.37 -15.88
C LEU A 165 -2.95 -10.76 -16.49
N GLN A 166 -3.48 -11.03 -17.69
CA GLN A 166 -3.21 -12.23 -18.50
C GLN A 166 -2.13 -11.95 -19.56
#